data_AF-A0A9Q0TSY2-F1
#
_entry.id   AF-A0A9Q0TSY2-F1
#
_cell.length_a   1.000
_cell.length_b   1.000
_cell.length_c   1.000
_cell.angle_alpha   90.00
_cell.angle_beta   90.00
_cell.angle_gamma   90.00
#
_symmetry.space_group_name_H-M   'P 1'
#
loop_
_entity.id
_entity.type
_entity.pdbx_description
1 polymer ?
#
loop_
_entity_poly.entity_id
_entity_poly.type
_entity_poly.pdbx_seq_one_letter_code
_entity_poly.pdbx_strand_id
1 'polypeptide(L)'
;MIRQQGVVESLHRDLMVGFGNWEFDPMELSNPFPNNESFVHIWQGFEDPLVPVKLQQYVCRKQQWIRYHEVMTDGGHLIMYDTNLFEAILRELLLPSSV
;
A
#
# COMPACT_ATOMS: atom_id res chain seq x y z
N MET A 1 21.86 3.17 9.98
CA MET A 1 22.41 2.37 8.86
C MET A 1 22.23 3.18 7.58
N ILE A 2 23.17 3.08 6.62
CA ILE A 2 23.04 3.48 5.20
C ILE A 2 23.20 4.99 4.87
N ARG A 3 24.45 5.44 4.67
CA ARG A 3 24.84 6.44 3.64
C ARG A 3 26.27 6.21 3.10
N GLN A 4 26.75 4.97 3.10
CA GLN A 4 28.11 4.68 2.60
C GLN A 4 28.23 4.72 1.06
N GLN A 5 27.13 4.79 0.32
CA GLN A 5 27.12 4.68 -1.15
C GLN A 5 26.43 5.83 -1.88
N GLY A 6 26.10 6.96 -1.22
CA GLY A 6 25.41 8.07 -1.87
C GLY A 6 23.89 7.87 -2.03
N VAL A 7 23.14 8.96 -2.23
CA VAL A 7 21.67 8.94 -2.35
C VAL A 7 21.20 8.28 -3.64
N VAL A 8 21.89 8.54 -4.76
CA VAL A 8 21.49 8.05 -6.09
C VAL A 8 21.57 6.53 -6.15
N GLU A 9 22.69 5.96 -5.70
CA GLU A 9 22.94 4.53 -5.75
C GLU A 9 22.14 3.76 -4.71
N SER A 10 21.74 4.43 -3.61
CA SER A 10 20.79 3.84 -2.65
C SER A 10 19.41 3.75 -3.30
N LEU A 11 18.90 4.85 -3.89
CA LEU A 11 17.60 4.87 -4.56
C LEU A 11 17.52 3.85 -5.71
N HIS A 12 18.56 3.74 -6.55
CA HIS A 12 18.57 2.77 -7.63
C HIS A 12 18.52 1.32 -7.11
N ARG A 13 19.25 1.02 -6.03
CA ARG A 13 19.20 -0.32 -5.41
C ARG A 13 17.84 -0.60 -4.79
N ASP A 14 17.26 0.37 -4.09
CA ASP A 14 15.94 0.23 -3.48
C ASP A 14 14.88 -0.04 -4.56
N LEU A 15 14.94 0.65 -5.71
CA LEU A 15 14.07 0.39 -6.85
C LEU A 15 14.30 -0.99 -7.48
N MET A 16 15.55 -1.43 -7.64
CA MET A 16 15.87 -2.77 -8.18
C MET A 16 15.32 -3.89 -7.28
N VAL A 17 15.37 -3.71 -5.96
CA VAL A 17 14.79 -4.67 -5.01
C VAL A 17 13.26 -4.59 -5.02
N GLY A 18 12.69 -3.38 -4.96
CA GLY A 18 11.25 -3.18 -4.90
C GLY A 18 10.51 -3.72 -6.14
N PHE A 19 11.05 -3.46 -7.33
CA PHE A 19 10.50 -3.93 -8.62
C PHE A 19 11.17 -5.20 -9.16
N GLY A 20 11.97 -5.87 -8.33
CA GLY A 20 12.61 -7.14 -8.68
C GLY A 20 11.63 -8.32 -8.68
N ASN A 21 12.16 -9.53 -8.86
CA ASN A 21 11.37 -10.74 -8.67
C ASN A 21 11.27 -11.06 -7.19
N TRP A 22 10.05 -11.31 -6.73
CA TRP A 22 9.76 -11.73 -5.36
C TRP A 22 9.45 -13.23 -5.33
N GLU A 23 9.83 -13.90 -4.24
CA GLU A 23 9.61 -15.34 -4.06
C GLU A 23 8.16 -15.69 -3.65
N PHE A 24 7.29 -14.68 -3.52
CA PHE A 24 5.89 -14.87 -3.18
C PHE A 24 4.97 -14.07 -4.12
N ASP A 25 3.77 -14.60 -4.32
CA ASP A 25 2.69 -13.92 -5.03
C ASP A 25 1.70 -13.33 -4.00
N PRO A 26 1.45 -12.00 -4.01
CA PRO A 26 0.43 -11.38 -3.16
C PRO A 26 -0.96 -12.03 -3.26
N MET A 27 -1.28 -12.66 -4.38
CA MET A 27 -2.54 -13.35 -4.63
C MET A 27 -2.63 -14.74 -4.01
N GLU A 28 -1.51 -15.31 -3.56
CA GLU A 28 -1.43 -16.63 -2.94
C GLU A 28 -1.22 -16.56 -1.42
N LEU A 29 -1.15 -15.35 -0.85
CA LEU A 29 -1.03 -15.15 0.60
C LEU A 29 -2.27 -15.68 1.33
N SER A 30 -2.02 -16.43 2.41
CA SER A 30 -3.07 -16.86 3.35
C SER A 30 -3.52 -15.70 4.23
N ASN A 31 -4.81 -15.63 4.54
CA ASN A 31 -5.35 -14.64 5.47
C ASN A 31 -4.64 -14.72 6.83
N PRO A 32 -3.93 -13.66 7.28
CA PRO A 32 -3.29 -13.64 8.59
C PRO A 32 -4.29 -13.52 9.75
N PHE A 33 -5.55 -13.16 9.47
CA PHE A 33 -6.63 -12.96 10.45
C PHE A 33 -7.79 -13.95 10.20
N PRO A 34 -7.59 -15.26 10.43
CA PRO A 34 -8.59 -16.29 10.09
C PRO A 34 -9.91 -16.14 10.86
N ASN A 35 -9.88 -15.51 12.04
CA ASN A 35 -11.06 -15.29 12.87
C ASN A 35 -11.71 -13.90 12.65
N ASN A 36 -11.33 -13.18 11.59
CA ASN A 36 -11.76 -11.80 11.32
C ASN A 36 -11.48 -10.82 12.48
N GLU A 37 -10.39 -11.06 13.21
CA GLU A 37 -9.94 -10.21 14.31
C GLU A 37 -9.44 -8.85 13.81
N SER A 38 -8.97 -8.78 12.55
CA SER A 38 -8.47 -7.57 11.93
C SER A 38 -8.49 -7.68 10.41
N PHE A 39 -8.12 -6.57 9.75
CA PHE A 39 -7.98 -6.46 8.31
C PHE A 39 -6.70 -5.71 7.97
N VAL A 40 -6.10 -6.02 6.83
CA VAL A 40 -5.04 -5.17 6.26
C VAL A 40 -5.72 -4.07 5.45
N HIS A 41 -5.31 -2.82 5.62
CA HIS A 41 -5.84 -1.71 4.82
C HIS A 41 -4.80 -1.25 3.80
N ILE A 42 -5.22 -1.04 2.55
CA ILE A 42 -4.39 -0.50 1.47
C ILE A 42 -5.07 0.75 0.93
N TRP A 43 -4.34 1.87 0.94
CA TRP A 43 -4.72 3.09 0.23
C TRP A 43 -3.89 3.19 -1.05
N GLN A 44 -4.56 3.43 -2.17
CA GLN A 44 -3.93 3.55 -3.49
C GLN A 44 -4.39 4.84 -4.17
N GLY A 45 -3.42 5.59 -4.68
CA GLY A 45 -3.70 6.71 -5.57
C GLY A 45 -4.20 6.21 -6.92
N PHE A 46 -5.34 6.74 -7.38
CA PHE A 46 -5.93 6.36 -8.67
C PHE A 46 -5.02 6.71 -9.87
N GLU A 47 -4.28 7.81 -9.76
CA GLU A 47 -3.37 8.35 -10.79
C GLU A 47 -1.90 7.95 -10.55
N ASP A 48 -1.64 6.90 -9.76
CA ASP A 48 -0.28 6.41 -9.51
C ASP A 48 0.39 5.92 -10.82
N PRO A 49 1.49 6.55 -11.25
CA PRO A 49 2.17 6.17 -12.50
C PRO A 49 3.08 4.94 -12.34
N LEU A 50 3.41 4.52 -11.12
CA LEU A 50 4.32 3.41 -10.83
C LEU A 50 3.57 2.10 -10.57
N VAL A 51 2.46 2.16 -9.84
CA VAL A 51 1.66 0.98 -9.49
C VAL A 51 0.25 1.11 -10.09
N PRO A 52 -0.09 0.30 -11.12
CA PRO A 52 -1.41 0.40 -11.75
C PRO A 52 -2.54 0.05 -10.79
N VAL A 53 -3.51 0.95 -10.65
CA VAL A 53 -4.71 0.74 -9.79
C VAL A 53 -5.44 -0.58 -10.09
N LYS A 54 -5.52 -0.97 -11.37
CA LYS A 54 -6.17 -2.21 -11.81
C LYS A 54 -5.48 -3.47 -11.25
N LEU A 55 -4.17 -3.44 -11.07
CA LEU A 55 -3.42 -4.54 -10.47
C LEU A 55 -3.83 -4.70 -9.01
N GLN A 56 -3.84 -3.60 -8.24
CA GLN A 56 -4.23 -3.62 -6.83
C GLN A 56 -5.70 -4.02 -6.63
N GLN A 57 -6.60 -3.54 -7.48
CA GLN A 57 -7.99 -4.01 -7.52
C GLN A 57 -8.10 -5.52 -7.74
N TYR A 58 -7.24 -6.11 -8.58
CA TYR A 58 -7.25 -7.55 -8.81
C TYR A 58 -6.75 -8.33 -7.59
N VAL A 59 -5.64 -7.89 -6.98
CA VAL A 59 -5.08 -8.49 -5.75
C VAL A 59 -6.12 -8.43 -4.62
N CYS A 60 -6.72 -7.27 -4.37
CA CYS A 60 -7.69 -7.10 -3.28
C CYS A 60 -9.00 -7.88 -3.53
N ARG A 61 -9.41 -8.08 -4.79
CA ARG A 61 -10.55 -8.97 -5.10
C ARG A 61 -10.26 -10.44 -4.80
N LYS A 62 -9.01 -10.87 -4.93
CA LYS A 62 -8.59 -12.22 -4.56
C LYS A 62 -8.43 -12.36 -3.04
N GLN A 63 -7.89 -11.33 -2.39
CA GLN A 63 -7.62 -11.29 -0.96
C GLN A 63 -8.70 -10.54 -0.18
N GLN A 64 -9.77 -11.24 0.19
CA GLN A 64 -10.94 -10.65 0.86
C GLN A 64 -10.67 -10.08 2.26
N TRP A 65 -9.51 -10.40 2.86
CA TRP A 65 -9.06 -9.86 4.15
C TRP A 65 -8.37 -8.49 4.03
N ILE A 66 -8.27 -7.95 2.81
CA ILE A 66 -7.75 -6.61 2.55
C ILE A 66 -8.91 -5.62 2.37
N ARG A 67 -8.89 -4.52 3.14
CA ARG A 67 -9.74 -3.34 2.95
C ARG A 67 -9.03 -2.37 2.03
N TYR A 68 -9.54 -2.25 0.82
CA TYR A 68 -8.93 -1.44 -0.22
C TYR A 68 -9.65 -0.09 -0.37
N HIS A 69 -8.85 0.98 -0.40
CA HIS A 69 -9.30 2.37 -0.43
C HIS A 69 -8.66 3.09 -1.61
N GLU A 70 -9.46 3.65 -2.50
CA GLU A 70 -8.97 4.40 -3.66
C GLU A 70 -9.07 5.90 -3.42
N VAL A 71 -7.96 6.60 -3.63
CA VAL A 71 -7.91 8.07 -3.58
C VAL A 71 -8.10 8.59 -5.00
N MET A 72 -9.32 9.03 -5.30
CA MET A 72 -9.73 9.39 -6.66
C MET A 72 -9.25 10.77 -7.13
N THR A 73 -9.17 11.76 -6.23
CA THR A 73 -8.78 13.14 -6.58
C THR A 73 -7.32 13.37 -6.18
N ASP A 74 -6.48 13.80 -7.13
CA ASP A 74 -5.06 14.12 -6.93
C ASP A 74 -4.22 12.98 -6.29
N GLY A 75 -4.73 11.74 -6.35
CA GLY A 75 -4.11 10.57 -5.74
C GLY A 75 -3.03 9.96 -6.64
N GLY A 76 -1.79 10.44 -6.55
CA GLY A 76 -0.62 9.84 -7.21
C GLY A 76 0.12 8.78 -6.36
N HIS A 77 1.34 8.42 -6.74
CA HIS A 77 2.17 7.47 -5.97
C HIS A 77 2.47 7.95 -4.54
N LEU A 78 2.53 9.27 -4.36
CA LEU A 78 3.00 9.93 -3.15
C LEU A 78 1.84 10.44 -2.27
N ILE A 79 0.69 9.75 -2.28
CA ILE A 79 -0.51 10.12 -1.50
C ILE A 79 -0.22 10.32 0.00
N MET A 80 0.80 9.65 0.55
CA MET A 80 1.19 9.74 1.96
C MET A 80 1.70 11.13 2.38
N TYR A 81 2.04 12.00 1.42
CA TYR A 81 2.48 13.37 1.70
C TYR A 81 1.33 14.38 1.79
N ASP A 82 0.11 14.00 1.41
CA ASP A 82 -1.07 14.80 1.71
C ASP A 82 -1.41 14.66 3.20
N THR A 83 -1.23 15.75 3.95
CA THR A 83 -1.44 15.77 5.41
C THR A 83 -2.90 15.50 5.79
N ASN A 84 -3.86 15.96 4.99
CA ASN A 84 -5.28 15.76 5.28
C ASN A 84 -5.66 14.29 5.07
N LEU A 85 -5.18 13.69 3.97
CA LEU A 85 -5.39 12.27 3.73
C LEU A 85 -4.70 11.42 4.79
N PHE A 86 -3.44 11.74 5.15
CA PHE A 86 -2.72 11.00 6.18
C PHE A 86 -3.42 11.09 7.53
N GLU A 87 -3.92 12.26 7.92
CA GLU A 87 -4.74 12.41 9.12
C GLU A 87 -6.01 11.55 9.06
N ALA A 88 -6.71 11.54 7.92
CA ALA A 88 -7.90 10.71 7.73
C ALA A 88 -7.59 9.21 7.86
N ILE A 89 -6.48 8.73 7.26
CA ILE A 89 -5.99 7.35 7.38
C ILE A 89 -5.73 7.01 8.86
N LEU A 90 -5.03 7.88 9.59
CA LEU A 90 -4.75 7.65 11.01
C LEU A 90 -6.02 7.61 11.85
N ARG A 91 -7.00 8.48 11.57
CA ARG A 91 -8.29 8.48 12.26
C ARG A 91 -9.05 7.18 12.01
N GLU A 92 -9.10 6.70 10.77
CA GLU A 92 -9.74 5.43 10.41
C GLU A 92 -9.09 4.22 11.12
N LEU A 93 -7.76 4.22 11.25
CA LEU A 93 -7.02 3.10 11.86
C LEU A 93 -7.03 3.12 13.40
N LEU A 94 -7.10 4.30 14.02
CA LEU A 94 -6.90 4.45 15.48
C LEU A 94 -8.17 4.76 16.24
N LEU A 95 -9.19 5.32 15.59
CA LEU A 95 -10.46 5.58 16.24
C LEU A 95 -11.37 4.35 16.13
N PRO A 96 -12.19 4.05 17.16
CA PRO A 96 -13.21 3.04 17.04
C PRO A 96 -14.14 3.40 15.87
N SER A 97 -14.48 2.44 15.03
CA SER A 97 -15.49 2.64 13.99
C SER A 97 -16.78 3.13 14.64
N SER A 98 -17.21 4.35 14.30
CA SER A 98 -18.47 4.92 14.78
C SER A 98 -19.61 3.98 14.38
N VAL A 99 -20.30 3.41 15.37
CA VAL A 99 -21.58 2.71 15.17
C VAL A 99 -22.65 3.71 14.74
#